data_AF-A0A8S1MT79-F1
#
_entry.id   AF-A0A8S1MT79-F1
#
_cell.length_a   1.000
_cell.length_b   1.000
_cell.length_c   1.000
_cell.angle_alpha   90.00
_cell.angle_beta   90.00
_cell.angle_gamma   90.00
#
_symmetry.space_group_name_H-M   'P 1'
#
loop_
_entity.id
_entity.type
_entity.pdbx_description
1 polymer ?
#
loop_
_entity_poly.entity_id
_entity_poly.type
_entity_poly.pdbx_seq_one_letter_code
_entity_poly.pdbx_strand_id
1 'polypeptide(L)' 'MQQTSSYKVILVGDSKVGKTSFFIRATKNITPQQPQSTIGVEYASKQIVYKGQLVTLKIWDTGMIILIQLDQKNISL' A
#
# COMPACT_ATOMS: atom_id res chain seq x y z
N MET A 1 -12.53 25.37 5.09
CA MET A 1 -11.44 24.52 4.54
C MET A 1 -12.01 23.12 4.37
N GLN A 2 -12.03 22.57 3.15
CA GLN A 2 -12.56 21.21 2.94
C GLN A 2 -11.64 20.21 3.63
N GLN A 3 -12.20 19.38 4.50
CA GLN A 3 -11.46 18.38 5.26
C GLN A 3 -11.11 17.21 4.33
N THR A 4 -9.88 17.16 3.83
CA THR A 4 -9.41 16.06 2.99
C THR A 4 -9.25 14.81 3.86
N SER A 5 -10.15 13.84 3.72
CA SER A 5 -10.06 12.56 4.44
C SER A 5 -8.84 11.77 3.96
N SER A 6 -8.03 11.28 4.90
CA SER A 6 -6.87 10.45 4.60
C SER A 6 -7.02 9.07 5.20
N TYR A 7 -6.80 8.03 4.39
CA TYR A 7 -6.92 6.63 4.81
C TYR A 7 -5.58 5.90 4.60
N LYS A 8 -5.20 5.10 5.58
CA LYS A 8 -4.02 4.21 5.51
C LYS A 8 -4.47 2.85 4.99
N VAL A 9 -3.78 2.34 3.97
CA VAL A 9 -4.02 1.03 3.35
C VAL A 9 -2.73 0.24 3.43
N ILE A 10 -2.75 -0.90 4.12
CA ILE A 10 -1.59 -1.78 4.28
C ILE A 10 -1.89 -3.08 3.53
N LEU A 11 -0.99 -3.48 2.63
CA LEU A 11 -1.13 -4.72 1.88
C LEU A 11 -0.51 -5.87 2.67
N VAL A 12 -1.33 -6.83 3.08
CA VAL A 12 -0.93 -8.02 3.85
C VAL A 12 -1.26 -9.31 3.08
N GLY A 13 -0.46 -10.36 3.28
CA GLY A 13 -0.65 -11.67 2.64
C GLY A 13 0.68 -12.40 2.35
N ASP A 14 0.60 -13.64 1.91
CA ASP A 14 1.76 -14.50 1.65
C ASP A 14 2.69 -13.97 0.56
N SER A 15 3.92 -14.48 0.52
CA SER A 15 4.85 -14.15 -0.56
C SER A 15 4.28 -14.53 -1.93
N LYS A 16 4.56 -13.69 -2.95
CA LYS A 16 4.15 -13.91 -4.35
C LYS A 16 2.64 -13.91 -4.66
N VAL A 17 1.76 -13.55 -3.73
CA VAL A 17 0.30 -13.42 -4.00
C VAL A 17 -0.10 -12.17 -4.80
N GLY A 18 0.86 -11.35 -5.22
CA GLY A 18 0.61 -10.19 -6.10
C GLY A 18 0.40 -8.84 -5.39
N LYS A 19 0.79 -8.69 -4.12
CA LYS A 19 0.72 -7.41 -3.37
C LYS A 19 1.47 -6.28 -4.09
N THR A 20 2.70 -6.53 -4.50
CA THR A 20 3.55 -5.60 -5.27
C THR A 20 2.88 -5.21 -6.60
N SER A 21 2.31 -6.20 -7.30
CA SER A 21 1.59 -5.96 -8.56
C SER A 21 0.35 -5.09 -8.36
N PHE A 22 -0.42 -5.33 -7.30
CA PHE A 22 -1.54 -4.48 -6.91
C PHE A 22 -1.09 -3.06 -6.57
N PHE A 23 -0.03 -2.92 -5.77
CA PHE A 23 0.54 -1.61 -5.41
C PHE A 23 0.95 -0.81 -6.65
N ILE A 24 1.70 -1.43 -7.56
CA ILE A 24 2.13 -0.79 -8.81
C ILE A 24 0.93 -0.41 -9.67
N ARG A 25 -0.06 -1.30 -9.82
CA ARG A 25 -1.27 -0.99 -10.59
C ARG A 25 -2.08 0.13 -9.96
N ALA A 26 -2.23 0.11 -8.64
CA ALA A 26 -2.98 1.12 -7.90
C ALA A 26 -2.33 2.50 -8.03
N THR A 27 -0.99 2.57 -8.05
CA THR A 27 -0.25 3.84 -7.95
C THR A 27 0.19 4.39 -9.31
N LYS A 28 0.62 3.52 -10.22
CA LYS A 28 1.22 3.86 -11.52
C LYS A 28 0.31 3.53 -12.70
N ASN A 29 -0.83 2.88 -12.48
CA ASN A 29 -1.75 2.39 -13.54
C ASN A 29 -1.09 1.47 -14.59
N ILE A 30 0.06 0.87 -14.29
CA ILE A 30 0.75 -0.10 -15.15
C ILE A 30 0.65 -1.50 -14.55
N THR A 31 0.71 -2.52 -15.41
CA THR A 31 0.85 -3.92 -14.97
C THR A 31 2.32 -4.30 -15.10
N PRO A 32 3.04 -4.60 -14.00
CA PRO A 32 4.43 -5.01 -14.09
C PRO A 32 4.55 -6.36 -14.80
N GLN A 33 5.44 -6.46 -15.79
CA GLN A 33 5.64 -7.67 -16.60
C GLN A 33 6.39 -8.79 -15.86
N GLN A 34 7.06 -8.46 -14.74
CA GLN A 34 7.72 -9.45 -13.89
C GLN A 34 7.37 -9.18 -12.41
N PRO A 35 6.94 -10.21 -11.65
CA PRO A 35 6.76 -10.08 -10.21
C PRO A 35 8.14 -9.93 -9.56
N GLN A 36 8.50 -8.70 -9.19
CA GLN A 36 9.68 -8.44 -8.36
C GLN A 36 9.32 -8.74 -6.90
N SER A 37 10.18 -9.47 -6.21
CA SER A 37 10.06 -9.67 -4.76
C SER A 37 10.28 -8.34 -4.05
N THR A 38 9.34 -7.91 -3.21
CA THR A 38 9.54 -6.70 -2.38
C THR A 38 10.56 -7.00 -1.28
N ILE A 39 11.76 -6.42 -1.41
CA ILE A 39 12.85 -6.53 -0.40
C ILE A 39 12.65 -5.52 0.75
N GLY A 40 11.72 -4.57 0.62
CA GLY A 40 11.48 -3.48 1.58
C GLY A 40 10.01 -3.15 1.83
N VAL A 41 9.78 -1.95 2.38
CA VAL A 41 8.46 -1.30 2.41
C VAL A 41 8.41 -0.27 1.29
N GLU A 42 7.42 -0.38 0.40
CA GLU A 42 7.12 0.68 -0.57
C GLU A 42 5.89 1.48 -0.13
N TYR A 43 5.96 2.79 -0.36
CA TYR A 43 4.91 3.74 0.00
C TYR A 43 4.50 4.58 -1.21
N ALA A 44 3.20 4.80 -1.36
CA ALA A 44 2.67 5.78 -2.30
C ALA A 44 1.38 6.41 -1.77
N SER A 45 1.16 7.67 -2.15
CA SER A 45 -0.12 8.34 -1.95
C SER A 45 -0.86 8.47 -3.27
N LYS A 46 -2.17 8.23 -3.24
CA LYS A 46 -3.07 8.45 -4.38
C LYS A 46 -4.26 9.26 -3.94
N GLN A 47 -4.52 10.34 -4.65
CA GLN A 47 -5.76 11.08 -4.49
C GLN A 47 -6.83 10.49 -5.41
N ILE A 48 -8.01 10.27 -4.86
CA ILE A 48 -9.18 9.79 -5.59
C ILE A 48 -10.39 10.65 -5.22
N VAL A 49 -11.34 10.77 -6.14
CA VAL A 49 -12.65 11.35 -5.84
C VAL A 49 -13.59 10.22 -5.46
N TYR A 50 -14.09 10.23 -4.22
CA TYR A 50 -15.06 9.26 -3.73
C TYR A 50 -16.27 10.01 -3.18
N LYS A 51 -17.47 9.71 -3.71
CA LYS A 51 -18.72 10.40 -3.34
C LYS A 51 -18.63 11.95 -3.43
N GLY A 52 -17.94 12.45 -4.45
CA GLY A 52 -17.75 13.89 -4.67
C GLY A 52 -16.73 14.55 -3.74
N GLN A 53 -16.04 13.80 -2.88
CA GLN A 53 -15.01 14.29 -1.98
C GLN A 53 -13.61 13.84 -2.42
N LEU A 54 -12.64 14.74 -2.33
CA LEU A 54 -11.23 14.40 -2.56
C LEU A 54 -10.68 13.66 -1.34
N VAL A 55 -10.23 12.43 -1.56
CA VAL A 55 -9.72 11.52 -0.53
C VAL A 55 -8.29 11.15 -0.86
N THR A 56 -7.43 11.10 0.15
CA THR A 56 -6.03 10.66 0.01
C THR A 56 -5.84 9.27 0.58
N LEU A 57 -5.56 8.30 -0.29
CA LEU A 57 -5.16 6.95 0.09
C LEU A 57 -3.64 6.89 0.25
N LYS A 58 -3.17 6.42 1.41
CA LYS A 58 -1.77 6.18 1.74
C LYS A 58 -1.53 4.66 1.72
N ILE A 59 -0.99 4.14 0.62
CA ILE A 59 -0.85 2.71 0.37
C ILE A 59 0.57 2.26 0.71
N TRP A 60 0.68 1.19 1.48
CA TRP A 60 1.93 0.61 1.95
C TRP A 60 2.02 -0.84 1.46
N ASP A 61 2.98 -1.13 0.57
CA ASP A 61 3.36 -2.51 0.21
C ASP A 61 4.49 -2.95 1.15
N THR A 62 4.14 -3.76 2.15
CA THR A 62 5.12 -4.34 3.05
C THR A 62 5.47 -5.73 2.53
N GLY A 63 6.72 -5.94 2.11
CA GLY A 63 7.24 -7.28 1.85
C GLY A 63 7.02 -8.19 3.06
N MET A 64 6.69 -9.46 2.84
CA MET A 64 6.31 -10.41 3.90
C MET A 64 7.39 -10.52 5.01
N ILE A 65 8.66 -10.31 4.65
CA ILE A 65 9.81 -10.28 5.58
C ILE A 65 9.65 -9.19 6.65
N ILE A 66 9.04 -8.05 6.34
CA ILE A 66 8.93 -6.92 7.28
C ILE A 66 7.75 -7.07 8.23
N LEU A 67 6.66 -7.74 7.84
CA LEU A 67 5.53 -7.99 8.74
C LEU A 67 5.92 -8.86 9.95
N ILE A 68 6.82 -9.83 9.77
CA ILE A 68 7.33 -10.67 10.87
C ILE A 68 8.20 -9.86 11.84
N GLN A 69 8.91 -8.83 11.36
CA GLN A 69 9.69 -7.93 12.23
C GLN A 69 8.82 -6.92 12.99
N LEU A 70 7.63 -6.58 12.49
CA LEU A 70 6.73 -5.60 13.10
C LEU A 70 5.81 -6.19 14.17
N ASP A 71 5.51 -7.49 14.11
CA ASP A 71 4.81 -8.21 15.20
C ASP A 71 5.63 -8.25 16.50
N GLN A 72 6.95 -8.03 16.42
CA GLN A 72 7.87 -7.96 17.57
C GLN A 72 8.02 -6.55 18.16
N LYS A 73 7.48 -5.50 17.53
CA LYS A 73 7.57 -4.12 18.03
C LYS A 73 6.26 -3.38 17.81
N ASN A 74 5.38 -3.44 18.82
CA ASN A 74 4.26 -2.53 19.09
C ASN A 74 4.14 -1.37 18.08
N ILE A 75 3.46 -1.61 16.96
CA ILE A 75 2.87 -0.53 16.20
C ILE A 75 1.51 -0.30 16.84
N SER A 76 1.41 0.74 17.66
CA SER A 76 0.12 1.24 18.11
C SER A 76 -0.71 1.62 16.88
N LEU A 77 -1.82 0.89 16.67
CA LEU A 77 -2.87 1.21 15.70
C LEU A 77 -3.58 2.51 16.08
#